data_AF-A0A409Y592-F1
#
_entry.id   AF-A0A409Y592-F1
#
_cell.length_a   1.000
_cell.length_b   1.000
_cell.length_c   1.000
_cell.angle_alpha   90.00
_cell.angle_beta   90.00
_cell.angle_gamma   90.00
#
_symmetry.space_group_name_H-M   'P 1'
#
loop_
_entity.id
_entity.type
_entity.pdbx_description
1 polymer ?
#
loop_
_entity_poly.entity_id
_entity_poly.type
_entity_poly.pdbx_seq_one_letter_code
_entity_poly.pdbx_strand_id
1 'polypeptide(L)'
;MAKRRSLRDTVPKNYACASPSASPSPSLSVFSQGVEAGNVTSLDANKDAPPNLPSRNSISMASTRKWSLDALLKYSTNFVPAQRVPATSPGLSETMRKFETLGEPLVVEGYHHHPAWPHEMFTLDYFVQNTTSDEINVRNIHDWTDRTIKLSDFVNECRNMSHYASPDEKQRLYGKDAECPEPWENWLHNGGVIPLSLVENGPQDLFRYRPDSAAVQTLMCYLGIGDTFTPCHKDLCASSGQNLMCYTEDGGASFWFMTKGSSSADAAKYFHSLGRELDHENHVITLEELANAPFQVFIIEQKLGDLVLVPPRSCHQVVNFGGITIKTSWSRMTLDGLSVAYFHELPIYRRVCRPEIYRVKDTIHHALLGQTKEICSSLGCKDSTSVAVGELKELLFLYDCILAEEFSAGHGTMHHILSQSGNVSDGAHLECDFCHGDIFQSFFDCSQCTNDQNPLLICSGCFVEGRRCRCKSMRPVQYRNFKQLIKIRDQAENAIRQYEETRGQMFTQEL
;
A
#
# COMPACT_ATOMS: atom_id res chain seq x y z
N MET A 1 26.57 17.91 -9.83
CA MET A 1 26.31 18.35 -8.45
C MET A 1 24.89 18.89 -8.38
N ALA A 2 23.91 18.04 -8.08
CA ALA A 2 22.52 18.43 -7.86
C ALA A 2 22.25 18.38 -6.34
N LYS A 3 21.87 19.52 -5.76
CA LYS A 3 21.46 19.61 -4.35
C LYS A 3 20.21 18.73 -4.16
N ARG A 4 20.27 17.71 -3.31
CA ARG A 4 19.10 17.02 -2.75
C ARG A 4 18.20 18.10 -2.12
N ARG A 5 16.98 18.28 -2.63
CA ARG A 5 15.93 18.99 -1.88
C ARG A 5 15.50 18.05 -0.76
N SER A 6 15.60 18.52 0.47
CA SER A 6 15.15 17.82 1.67
C SER A 6 13.62 17.85 1.72
N LEU A 7 13.01 16.71 2.07
CA LEU A 7 11.58 16.56 2.39
C LEU A 7 11.12 17.38 3.62
N ARG A 8 12.02 18.16 4.25
CA ARG A 8 11.69 19.13 5.32
C ARG A 8 10.67 20.19 4.90
N ASP A 9 10.50 20.46 3.60
CA ASP A 9 9.59 21.50 3.10
C ASP A 9 8.10 21.05 3.02
N THR A 10 7.77 19.79 3.34
CA THR A 10 6.39 19.27 3.33
C THR A 10 5.79 19.00 4.72
N VAL A 11 6.55 19.23 5.80
CA VAL A 11 6.05 19.11 7.18
C VAL A 11 5.40 20.43 7.63
N PRO A 12 4.12 20.46 8.06
CA PRO A 12 3.51 21.67 8.60
C PRO A 12 4.23 22.13 9.88
N LYS A 13 5.03 23.20 9.77
CA LYS A 13 5.53 23.95 10.92
C LYS A 13 4.34 24.69 11.54
N ASN A 14 3.62 24.09 12.49
CA ASN A 14 2.91 24.74 13.59
C ASN A 14 1.94 23.76 14.28
N TYR A 15 2.41 23.08 15.32
CA TYR A 15 1.56 22.64 16.42
C TYR A 15 2.03 23.35 17.68
N ALA A 16 1.62 24.60 17.84
CA ALA A 16 1.57 25.23 19.15
C ALA A 16 0.20 24.90 19.75
N CYS A 17 0.19 24.17 20.87
CA CYS A 17 -1.00 23.90 21.69
C CYS A 17 -1.69 25.21 22.08
N ALA A 18 -2.83 25.51 21.45
CA ALA A 18 -3.76 26.55 21.90
C ALA A 18 -5.02 25.87 22.47
N SER A 19 -5.26 26.08 23.77
CA SER A 19 -6.43 25.62 24.49
C SER A 19 -7.70 26.35 24.00
N PRO A 20 -8.82 25.69 23.69
CA PRO A 20 -10.05 26.39 23.34
C PRO A 20 -10.90 26.69 24.58
N SER A 21 -11.08 27.99 24.85
CA SER A 21 -12.13 28.52 25.72
C SER A 21 -13.50 28.43 25.03
N ALA A 22 -14.50 27.95 25.76
CA ALA A 22 -15.87 27.73 25.29
C ALA A 22 -16.71 29.01 25.16
N SER A 23 -17.56 29.10 24.13
CA SER A 23 -18.85 29.83 24.12
C SER A 23 -19.62 29.54 22.79
N PRO A 24 -20.96 29.73 22.76
CA PRO A 24 -21.86 28.74 22.16
C PRO A 24 -22.40 29.06 20.76
N SER A 25 -22.89 28.01 20.11
CA SER A 25 -23.57 27.95 18.81
C SER A 25 -24.81 28.85 18.70
N PRO A 26 -25.18 29.26 17.47
CA PRO A 26 -26.57 29.50 17.13
C PRO A 26 -27.10 28.56 16.04
N SER A 27 -28.41 28.38 16.16
CA SER A 27 -29.35 27.48 15.52
C SER A 27 -29.53 27.61 14.00
N LEU A 28 -29.88 26.47 13.40
CA LEU A 28 -30.55 26.31 12.11
C LEU A 28 -31.79 27.20 12.00
N SER A 29 -31.95 27.87 10.85
CA SER A 29 -33.28 28.27 10.36
C SER A 29 -33.37 28.06 8.85
N VAL A 30 -34.52 27.51 8.48
CA VAL A 30 -35.00 27.14 7.15
C VAL A 30 -35.35 28.38 6.36
N PHE A 31 -34.94 28.46 5.09
CA PHE A 31 -35.65 29.26 4.09
C PHE A 31 -35.71 28.53 2.75
N SER A 32 -36.92 28.08 2.44
CA SER A 32 -37.41 27.75 1.11
C SER A 32 -37.72 29.04 0.36
N GLN A 33 -37.28 29.15 -0.90
CA GLN A 33 -37.94 29.96 -1.92
C GLN A 33 -37.50 29.48 -3.30
N GLY A 34 -38.48 29.03 -4.08
CA GLY A 34 -38.31 28.64 -5.47
C GLY A 34 -38.26 29.86 -6.40
N VAL A 35 -37.58 29.69 -7.53
CA VAL A 35 -37.68 30.58 -8.69
C VAL A 35 -37.63 29.72 -9.96
N GLU A 36 -38.43 30.16 -10.92
CA GLU A 36 -39.00 29.47 -12.08
C GLU A 36 -38.02 29.06 -13.18
N ALA A 37 -38.48 28.09 -13.98
CA ALA A 37 -37.87 27.66 -15.22
C ALA A 37 -38.04 28.71 -16.32
N GLY A 38 -36.92 29.21 -16.85
CA GLY A 38 -36.87 30.00 -18.08
C GLY A 38 -36.27 29.19 -19.22
N ASN A 39 -37.10 28.89 -20.22
CA ASN A 39 -36.66 28.39 -21.53
C ASN A 39 -35.75 29.42 -22.21
N VAL A 40 -34.56 29.01 -22.64
CA VAL A 40 -33.79 29.72 -23.66
C VAL A 40 -33.30 28.74 -24.71
N THR A 41 -33.62 29.11 -25.95
CA THR A 41 -33.50 28.45 -27.23
C THR A 41 -32.07 28.13 -27.69
N SER A 42 -31.99 27.05 -28.45
CA SER A 42 -30.87 26.59 -29.29
C SER A 42 -30.26 27.69 -30.17
N LEU A 43 -28.93 27.78 -30.17
CA LEU A 43 -28.15 28.40 -31.23
C LEU A 43 -27.04 27.44 -31.66
N ASP A 44 -27.20 26.90 -32.87
CA ASP A 44 -26.15 26.21 -33.63
C ASP A 44 -25.09 27.21 -34.10
N ALA A 45 -23.82 26.88 -33.91
CA ALA A 45 -22.70 27.43 -34.69
C ALA A 45 -21.51 26.46 -34.75
N ASN A 46 -21.61 25.53 -35.71
CA ASN A 46 -20.60 25.03 -36.65
C ASN A 46 -19.08 25.03 -36.34
N LYS A 47 -18.52 23.85 -36.66
CA LYS A 47 -17.36 23.60 -37.55
C LYS A 47 -16.02 24.20 -37.13
N ASP A 48 -15.22 23.35 -36.50
CA ASP A 48 -13.90 22.94 -36.99
C ASP A 48 -13.38 21.80 -36.09
N ALA A 49 -13.80 20.57 -36.37
CA ALA A 49 -13.29 19.38 -35.68
C ALA A 49 -12.14 18.78 -36.50
N PRO A 50 -10.95 18.53 -35.92
CA PRO A 50 -9.85 17.89 -36.62
C PRO A 50 -10.21 16.43 -36.99
N PRO A 51 -9.63 15.89 -38.07
CA PRO A 51 -10.13 14.67 -38.71
C PRO A 51 -9.90 13.42 -37.82
N ASN A 52 -11.00 12.71 -37.56
CA ASN A 52 -11.09 11.31 -37.14
C ASN A 52 -10.09 10.85 -36.05
N LEU A 53 -10.32 11.27 -34.81
CA LEU A 53 -10.06 10.38 -33.67
C LEU A 53 -11.02 9.18 -33.76
N PRO A 54 -10.57 7.94 -33.50
CA PRO A 54 -11.47 6.79 -33.40
C PRO A 54 -12.60 7.11 -32.42
N SER A 55 -13.84 6.77 -32.77
CA SER A 55 -14.98 7.11 -31.91
C SER A 55 -14.75 6.52 -30.52
N ARG A 56 -14.87 7.35 -29.48
CA ARG A 56 -14.78 6.95 -28.06
C ARG A 56 -15.73 5.79 -27.69
N ASN A 57 -16.64 5.41 -28.59
CA ASN A 57 -17.66 4.38 -28.42
C ASN A 57 -17.19 2.94 -28.70
N SER A 58 -15.95 2.69 -29.15
CA SER A 58 -15.53 1.32 -29.49
C SER A 58 -14.83 0.55 -28.37
N ILE A 59 -14.34 1.21 -27.32
CA ILE A 59 -13.57 0.61 -26.22
C ILE A 59 -14.27 0.95 -24.90
N SER A 60 -14.46 -0.04 -24.03
CA SER A 60 -15.08 0.15 -22.71
C SER A 60 -14.34 -0.65 -21.63
N MET A 61 -14.66 -0.38 -20.36
CA MET A 61 -14.22 -1.21 -19.23
C MET A 61 -15.02 -2.51 -19.07
N ALA A 62 -16.14 -2.66 -19.79
CA ALA A 62 -16.97 -3.87 -19.68
C ALA A 62 -16.31 -5.10 -20.32
N SER A 63 -15.40 -4.88 -21.29
CA SER A 63 -14.56 -5.94 -21.84
C SER A 63 -13.32 -5.38 -22.50
N THR A 64 -12.21 -6.09 -22.33
CA THR A 64 -10.88 -5.80 -22.85
C THR A 64 -10.66 -6.28 -24.29
N ARG A 65 -11.65 -6.92 -24.93
CA ARG A 65 -11.53 -7.53 -26.28
C ARG A 65 -10.90 -6.64 -27.36
N LYS A 66 -11.07 -5.33 -27.29
CA LYS A 66 -10.55 -4.35 -28.27
C LYS A 66 -9.39 -3.53 -27.73
N TRP A 67 -8.84 -3.92 -26.58
CA TRP A 67 -7.75 -3.20 -25.96
C TRP A 67 -6.44 -3.53 -26.65
N SER A 68 -5.64 -2.49 -26.82
CA SER A 68 -4.21 -2.55 -27.06
C SER A 68 -3.61 -1.32 -26.40
N LEU A 69 -2.31 -1.34 -26.11
CA LEU A 69 -1.65 -0.18 -25.52
C LEU A 69 -1.86 1.06 -26.41
N ASP A 70 -1.63 0.93 -27.72
CA ASP A 70 -1.84 2.02 -28.68
C ASP A 70 -3.29 2.52 -28.73
N ALA A 71 -4.27 1.63 -28.63
CA ALA A 71 -5.68 2.00 -28.67
C ALA A 71 -6.09 2.77 -27.40
N LEU A 72 -5.60 2.35 -26.22
CA LEU A 72 -5.82 3.05 -24.97
C LEU A 72 -5.13 4.42 -24.96
N LEU A 73 -3.86 4.51 -25.38
CA LEU A 73 -3.15 5.79 -25.46
C LEU A 73 -3.81 6.79 -26.42
N LYS A 74 -4.48 6.31 -27.48
CA LYS A 74 -5.27 7.15 -28.39
C LYS A 74 -6.63 7.55 -27.84
N TYR A 75 -7.12 6.91 -26.78
CA TYR A 75 -8.44 7.16 -26.19
C TYR A 75 -8.52 8.55 -25.53
N SER A 76 -7.44 8.97 -24.87
CA SER A 76 -7.35 10.28 -24.21
C SER A 76 -5.92 10.79 -24.20
N THR A 77 -5.75 12.11 -24.39
CA THR A 77 -4.45 12.79 -24.20
C THR A 77 -3.99 12.78 -22.75
N ASN A 78 -4.88 12.44 -21.81
CA ASN A 78 -4.54 12.25 -20.40
C ASN A 78 -3.79 10.94 -20.13
N PHE A 79 -3.81 10.01 -21.11
CA PHE A 79 -3.19 8.70 -20.98
C PHE A 79 -1.79 8.72 -21.60
N VAL A 80 -0.80 8.30 -20.82
CA VAL A 80 0.61 8.24 -21.24
C VAL A 80 1.19 6.86 -20.98
N PRO A 81 2.16 6.38 -21.77
CA PRO A 81 2.83 5.13 -21.46
C PRO A 81 3.69 5.27 -20.20
N ALA A 82 3.72 4.25 -19.35
CA ALA A 82 4.74 4.19 -18.30
C ALA A 82 6.14 3.95 -18.89
N GLN A 83 7.18 4.36 -18.16
CA GLN A 83 8.55 4.05 -18.54
C GLN A 83 8.76 2.53 -18.51
N ARG A 84 9.47 2.01 -19.52
CA ARG A 84 9.90 0.60 -19.59
C ARG A 84 11.41 0.53 -19.71
N VAL A 85 12.04 -0.42 -19.02
CA VAL A 85 13.49 -0.65 -19.05
C VAL A 85 13.80 -2.14 -19.08
N PRO A 86 14.68 -2.64 -19.97
CA PRO A 86 15.07 -4.04 -19.96
C PRO A 86 15.75 -4.45 -18.65
N ALA A 87 15.47 -5.65 -18.16
CA ALA A 87 16.12 -6.23 -16.97
C ALA A 87 17.65 -6.35 -17.11
N THR A 88 18.15 -6.45 -18.36
CA THR A 88 19.57 -6.51 -18.69
C THR A 88 20.23 -5.14 -18.84
N SER A 89 19.49 -4.04 -18.65
CA SER A 89 20.00 -2.69 -18.85
C SER A 89 21.12 -2.36 -17.85
N PRO A 90 22.31 -1.91 -18.32
CA PRO A 90 23.40 -1.50 -17.43
C PRO A 90 23.03 -0.35 -16.47
N GLY A 91 21.99 0.43 -16.81
CA GLY A 91 21.48 1.55 -16.01
C GLY A 91 20.29 1.21 -15.12
N LEU A 92 19.95 -0.08 -14.94
CA LEU A 92 18.75 -0.49 -14.21
C LEU A 92 18.78 0.02 -12.76
N SER A 93 19.89 -0.12 -12.04
CA SER A 93 20.00 0.33 -10.64
C SER A 93 19.72 1.83 -10.46
N GLU A 94 20.24 2.66 -11.37
CA GLU A 94 19.98 4.11 -11.32
C GLU A 94 18.52 4.44 -11.70
N THR A 95 17.93 3.67 -12.60
CA THR A 95 16.52 3.83 -13.00
C THR A 95 15.58 3.45 -11.86
N MET A 96 15.84 2.35 -11.15
CA MET A 96 15.09 1.92 -9.96
C MET A 96 15.22 2.95 -8.82
N ARG A 97 16.41 3.53 -8.62
CA ARG A 97 16.60 4.60 -7.65
C ARG A 97 15.79 5.86 -8.00
N LYS A 98 15.68 6.20 -9.28
CA LYS A 98 14.84 7.31 -9.74
C LYS A 98 13.36 7.03 -9.56
N PHE A 99 12.91 5.81 -9.84
CA PHE A 99 11.53 5.36 -9.63
C PHE A 99 11.03 5.72 -8.22
N GLU A 100 11.76 5.34 -7.18
CA GLU A 100 11.39 5.64 -5.78
C GLU A 100 11.26 7.15 -5.53
N THR A 101 12.20 7.94 -6.06
CA THR A 101 12.21 9.40 -5.83
C THR A 101 11.21 10.18 -6.68
N LEU A 102 10.92 9.71 -7.90
CA LEU A 102 10.00 10.37 -8.81
C LEU A 102 8.56 10.00 -8.49
N GLY A 103 8.31 8.78 -8.01
CA GLY A 103 6.97 8.29 -7.72
C GLY A 103 6.14 8.02 -8.98
N GLU A 104 6.78 7.76 -10.12
CA GLU A 104 6.14 7.38 -11.38
C GLU A 104 6.27 5.87 -11.60
N PRO A 105 5.23 5.18 -12.10
CA PRO A 105 5.31 3.74 -12.35
C PRO A 105 6.42 3.35 -13.33
N LEU A 106 7.06 2.21 -13.09
CA LEU A 106 8.13 1.67 -13.93
C LEU A 106 7.86 0.20 -14.26
N VAL A 107 8.12 -0.19 -15.51
CA VAL A 107 8.17 -1.61 -15.90
C VAL A 107 9.60 -2.01 -16.16
N VAL A 108 10.05 -3.07 -15.46
CA VAL A 108 11.28 -3.76 -15.79
C VAL A 108 10.93 -5.00 -16.61
N GLU A 109 11.31 -5.00 -17.89
CA GLU A 109 10.84 -6.01 -18.84
C GLU A 109 11.87 -7.11 -19.10
N GLY A 110 11.36 -8.31 -19.40
CA GLY A 110 12.18 -9.40 -19.93
C GLY A 110 12.93 -10.24 -18.88
N TYR A 111 12.49 -10.30 -17.62
CA TYR A 111 13.09 -11.23 -16.64
C TYR A 111 12.95 -12.70 -17.06
N HIS A 112 11.91 -13.03 -17.83
CA HIS A 112 11.70 -14.38 -18.37
C HIS A 112 12.74 -14.82 -19.41
N HIS A 113 13.59 -13.91 -19.90
CA HIS A 113 14.73 -14.25 -20.74
C HIS A 113 16.00 -14.59 -19.94
N HIS A 114 15.98 -14.40 -18.62
CA HIS A 114 17.13 -14.70 -17.78
C HIS A 114 17.36 -16.23 -17.73
N PRO A 115 18.61 -16.73 -17.85
CA PRO A 115 18.88 -18.18 -17.85
C PRO A 115 18.40 -18.94 -16.60
N ALA A 116 18.29 -18.23 -15.47
CA ALA A 116 17.78 -18.78 -14.21
C ALA A 116 16.27 -18.55 -14.00
N TRP A 117 15.52 -18.13 -15.04
CA TRP A 117 14.07 -18.09 -14.97
C TRP A 117 13.51 -19.52 -14.87
N PRO A 118 12.60 -19.81 -13.92
CA PRO A 118 12.25 -21.18 -13.57
C PRO A 118 11.09 -21.67 -14.45
N HIS A 119 11.38 -21.90 -15.74
CA HIS A 119 10.37 -22.23 -16.76
C HIS A 119 9.46 -23.41 -16.41
N GLU A 120 9.99 -24.44 -15.76
CA GLU A 120 9.21 -25.63 -15.36
C GLU A 120 8.34 -25.38 -14.11
N MET A 121 8.74 -24.41 -13.28
CA MET A 121 8.08 -24.07 -12.03
C MET A 121 6.99 -23.01 -12.22
N PHE A 122 7.22 -22.03 -13.08
CA PHE A 122 6.29 -20.96 -13.38
C PHE A 122 5.26 -21.40 -14.42
N THR A 123 4.44 -22.35 -14.02
CA THR A 123 3.30 -22.85 -14.79
C THR A 123 2.07 -22.93 -13.92
N LEU A 124 0.89 -22.85 -14.54
CA LEU A 124 -0.37 -23.03 -13.82
C LEU A 124 -0.49 -24.43 -13.20
N ASP A 125 -0.06 -25.46 -13.91
CA ASP A 125 -0.14 -26.83 -13.41
C ASP A 125 0.81 -27.05 -12.22
N TYR A 126 2.01 -26.48 -12.24
CA TYR A 126 2.92 -26.51 -11.09
C TYR A 126 2.33 -25.76 -9.90
N PHE A 127 1.76 -24.57 -10.12
CA PHE A 127 1.12 -23.78 -9.07
C PHE A 127 0.02 -24.59 -8.36
N VAL A 128 -0.86 -25.24 -9.12
CA VAL A 128 -1.94 -26.09 -8.57
C VAL A 128 -1.40 -27.27 -7.75
N GLN A 129 -0.27 -27.84 -8.15
CA GLN A 129 0.32 -29.03 -7.51
C GLN A 129 1.16 -28.72 -6.26
N ASN A 130 1.65 -27.48 -6.11
CA ASN A 130 2.67 -27.13 -5.11
C ASN A 130 2.25 -25.97 -4.19
N THR A 131 1.00 -25.51 -4.25
CA THR A 131 0.42 -24.62 -3.25
C THR A 131 0.15 -25.36 -1.94
N THR A 132 0.23 -24.67 -0.80
CA THR A 132 -0.08 -25.23 0.53
C THR A 132 -1.56 -25.62 0.66
N SER A 133 -2.44 -24.81 0.05
CA SER A 133 -3.89 -24.97 0.11
C SER A 133 -4.44 -25.45 -1.23
N ASP A 134 -5.32 -26.45 -1.22
CA ASP A 134 -6.09 -26.87 -2.40
C ASP A 134 -7.28 -25.94 -2.69
N GLU A 135 -7.46 -24.89 -1.89
CA GLU A 135 -8.51 -23.90 -2.00
C GLU A 135 -7.97 -22.50 -2.38
N ILE A 136 -8.80 -21.72 -3.05
CA ILE A 136 -8.53 -20.34 -3.44
C ILE A 136 -9.74 -19.45 -3.16
N ASN A 137 -9.47 -18.23 -2.67
CA ASN A 137 -10.48 -17.19 -2.56
C ASN A 137 -10.72 -16.54 -3.92
N VAL A 138 -11.99 -16.58 -4.36
CA VAL A 138 -12.40 -16.03 -5.65
C VAL A 138 -13.46 -14.95 -5.47
N ARG A 139 -13.36 -13.91 -6.29
CA ARG A 139 -14.39 -12.88 -6.44
C ARG A 139 -15.13 -13.08 -7.75
N ASN A 140 -16.45 -13.11 -7.73
CA ASN A 140 -17.22 -12.92 -8.95
C ASN A 140 -17.28 -11.43 -9.30
N ILE A 141 -16.68 -11.03 -10.42
CA ILE A 141 -16.57 -9.61 -10.80
C ILE A 141 -17.91 -8.97 -11.15
N HIS A 142 -18.95 -9.77 -11.43
CA HIS A 142 -20.27 -9.26 -11.84
C HIS A 142 -21.12 -8.81 -10.65
N ASP A 143 -21.03 -9.49 -9.50
CA ASP A 143 -21.85 -9.22 -8.32
C ASP A 143 -21.04 -8.96 -7.05
N TRP A 144 -19.70 -8.98 -7.14
CA TRP A 144 -18.75 -8.72 -6.06
C TRP A 144 -18.79 -9.74 -4.91
N THR A 145 -19.44 -10.89 -5.12
CA THR A 145 -19.46 -11.95 -4.12
C THR A 145 -18.10 -12.64 -4.04
N ASP A 146 -17.58 -12.74 -2.81
CA ASP A 146 -16.36 -13.50 -2.50
C ASP A 146 -16.75 -14.88 -1.95
N ARG A 147 -16.05 -15.93 -2.40
CA ARG A 147 -16.21 -17.31 -1.89
C ARG A 147 -14.91 -18.08 -2.01
N THR A 148 -14.78 -19.14 -1.24
CA THR A 148 -13.65 -20.09 -1.33
C THR A 148 -14.08 -21.30 -2.15
N ILE A 149 -13.26 -21.70 -3.12
CA ILE A 149 -13.48 -22.88 -3.97
C ILE A 149 -12.18 -23.66 -4.14
N LYS A 150 -12.26 -24.90 -4.64
CA LYS A 150 -11.06 -25.66 -5.00
C LYS A 150 -10.29 -24.96 -6.11
N LEU A 151 -8.97 -24.89 -5.96
CA LEU A 151 -8.09 -24.30 -6.94
C LEU A 151 -8.16 -25.04 -8.30
N SER A 152 -8.29 -26.36 -8.28
CA SER A 152 -8.49 -27.15 -9.50
C SER A 152 -9.78 -26.77 -10.24
N ASP A 153 -10.86 -26.50 -9.50
CA ASP A 153 -12.16 -26.16 -10.08
C ASP A 153 -12.12 -24.76 -10.69
N PHE A 154 -11.46 -23.81 -10.02
CA PHE A 154 -11.19 -22.48 -10.55
C PHE A 154 -10.41 -22.53 -11.88
N VAL A 155 -9.33 -23.32 -11.93
CA VAL A 155 -8.51 -23.46 -13.14
C VAL A 155 -9.29 -24.10 -14.28
N ASN A 156 -10.05 -25.17 -13.99
CA ASN A 156 -10.91 -25.82 -14.97
C ASN A 156 -11.98 -24.86 -15.50
N GLU A 157 -12.58 -24.03 -14.64
CA GLU A 157 -13.54 -23.01 -15.06
C GLU A 157 -12.89 -21.99 -16.00
N CYS A 158 -11.71 -21.47 -15.64
CA CYS A 158 -10.99 -20.49 -16.46
C CYS A 158 -10.65 -21.06 -17.85
N ARG A 159 -10.12 -22.29 -17.95
CA ARG A 159 -9.75 -22.92 -19.23
C ARG A 159 -10.96 -23.23 -20.13
N ASN A 160 -12.14 -23.45 -19.55
CA ASN A 160 -13.37 -23.74 -20.30
C ASN A 160 -14.19 -22.48 -20.64
N MET A 161 -13.84 -21.32 -20.07
CA MET A 161 -14.54 -20.06 -20.29
C MET A 161 -13.97 -19.30 -21.51
N SER A 162 -14.79 -18.45 -22.15
CA SER A 162 -14.26 -17.50 -23.15
C SER A 162 -13.32 -16.49 -22.49
N HIS A 163 -12.24 -16.13 -23.19
CA HIS A 163 -11.26 -15.13 -22.75
C HIS A 163 -11.88 -13.78 -22.38
N TYR A 164 -13.04 -13.45 -22.95
CA TYR A 164 -13.72 -12.19 -22.70
C TYR A 164 -15.17 -12.43 -22.31
N ALA A 165 -15.68 -11.57 -21.43
CA ALA A 165 -17.04 -11.62 -20.94
C ALA A 165 -18.05 -11.49 -22.09
N SER A 166 -19.13 -12.26 -22.02
CA SER A 166 -20.30 -12.06 -22.87
C SER A 166 -21.33 -11.15 -22.18
N PRO A 167 -22.19 -10.42 -22.92
CA PRO A 167 -23.15 -9.50 -22.30
C PRO A 167 -24.11 -10.13 -21.29
N ASP A 168 -24.43 -11.42 -21.46
CA ASP A 168 -25.36 -12.16 -20.60
C ASP A 168 -24.66 -12.98 -19.50
N GLU A 169 -23.33 -12.92 -19.43
CA GLU A 169 -22.52 -13.62 -18.44
C GLU A 169 -22.89 -13.17 -17.01
N LYS A 170 -23.00 -14.13 -16.10
CA LYS A 170 -23.31 -13.88 -14.68
C LYS A 170 -22.16 -14.20 -13.73
N GLN A 171 -21.16 -14.91 -14.23
CA GLN A 171 -20.04 -15.35 -13.43
C GLN A 171 -18.74 -15.22 -14.22
N ARG A 172 -17.77 -14.55 -13.60
CA ARG A 172 -16.38 -14.52 -14.01
C ARG A 172 -15.52 -14.34 -12.78
N LEU A 173 -14.78 -15.39 -12.44
CA LEU A 173 -14.09 -15.49 -11.18
C LEU A 173 -12.66 -14.93 -11.29
N TYR A 174 -12.29 -14.11 -10.31
CA TYR A 174 -10.93 -13.63 -10.11
C TYR A 174 -10.35 -14.26 -8.85
N GLY A 175 -9.25 -15.00 -8.99
CA GLY A 175 -8.53 -15.59 -7.87
C GLY A 175 -7.61 -14.56 -7.23
N LYS A 176 -7.86 -14.23 -5.97
CA LYS A 176 -7.13 -13.20 -5.23
C LYS A 176 -6.48 -13.78 -3.98
N ASP A 177 -5.38 -13.16 -3.58
CA ASP A 177 -4.73 -13.40 -2.30
C ASP A 177 -4.43 -14.89 -2.06
N ALA A 178 -4.02 -15.61 -3.12
CA ALA A 178 -3.56 -16.99 -2.99
C ALA A 178 -2.16 -17.02 -2.38
N GLU A 179 -1.88 -18.03 -1.56
CA GLU A 179 -0.52 -18.23 -1.06
C GLU A 179 0.46 -18.48 -2.21
N CYS A 180 1.64 -17.87 -2.12
CA CYS A 180 2.71 -18.12 -3.06
C CYS A 180 3.34 -19.49 -2.76
N PRO A 181 3.53 -20.39 -3.75
CA PRO A 181 4.23 -21.64 -3.52
C PRO A 181 5.63 -21.40 -2.94
N GLU A 182 6.01 -22.15 -1.90
CA GLU A 182 7.33 -22.04 -1.25
C GLU A 182 8.50 -22.09 -2.27
N PRO A 183 8.48 -22.94 -3.33
CA PRO A 183 9.53 -22.92 -4.34
C PRO A 183 9.63 -21.60 -5.13
N TRP A 184 8.51 -20.90 -5.34
CA TRP A 184 8.48 -19.60 -6.02
C TRP A 184 9.05 -18.51 -5.13
N GLU A 185 8.67 -18.51 -3.85
CA GLU A 185 9.23 -17.62 -2.84
C GLU A 185 10.75 -17.84 -2.69
N ASN A 186 11.20 -19.09 -2.60
CA ASN A 186 12.60 -19.43 -2.52
C ASN A 186 13.37 -18.97 -3.77
N TRP A 187 12.79 -19.10 -4.96
CA TRP A 187 13.38 -18.56 -6.18
C TRP A 187 13.46 -17.03 -6.17
N LEU A 188 12.44 -16.34 -5.67
CA LEU A 188 12.43 -14.88 -5.58
C LEU A 188 13.59 -14.39 -4.68
N HIS A 189 13.81 -15.05 -3.54
CA HIS A 189 14.86 -14.71 -2.58
C HIS A 189 16.26 -15.15 -3.03
N ASN A 190 16.40 -16.36 -3.57
CA ASN A 190 17.69 -17.03 -3.75
C ASN A 190 18.07 -17.25 -5.21
N GLY A 191 17.17 -17.03 -6.16
CA GLY A 191 17.39 -17.25 -7.59
C GLY A 191 18.33 -16.24 -8.24
N GLY A 192 18.58 -15.09 -7.60
CA GLY A 192 19.51 -14.06 -8.08
C GLY A 192 19.08 -13.37 -9.39
N VAL A 193 17.80 -13.48 -9.75
CA VAL A 193 17.23 -12.88 -10.97
C VAL A 193 16.67 -11.49 -10.71
N ILE A 194 15.87 -11.35 -9.66
CA ILE A 194 15.32 -10.06 -9.24
C ILE A 194 16.37 -9.33 -8.38
N PRO A 195 16.64 -8.04 -8.62
CA PRO A 195 17.58 -7.27 -7.80
C PRO A 195 17.20 -7.32 -6.32
N LEU A 196 18.18 -7.62 -5.43
CA LEU A 196 17.96 -7.72 -3.98
C LEU A 196 17.31 -6.49 -3.34
N SER A 197 17.47 -5.31 -3.95
CA SER A 197 16.78 -4.10 -3.49
C SER A 197 15.26 -4.17 -3.63
N LEU A 198 14.74 -4.99 -4.54
CA LEU A 198 13.32 -5.12 -4.87
C LEU A 198 12.66 -6.35 -4.24
N VAL A 199 13.43 -7.25 -3.63
CA VAL A 199 12.92 -8.49 -3.03
C VAL A 199 12.37 -8.20 -1.62
N GLU A 200 11.30 -8.91 -1.24
CA GLU A 200 10.74 -8.89 0.12
C GLU A 200 11.81 -9.26 1.16
N ASN A 201 11.80 -8.60 2.33
CA ASN A 201 12.81 -8.77 3.37
C ASN A 201 14.27 -8.50 2.90
N GLY A 202 14.45 -7.93 1.72
CA GLY A 202 15.73 -7.52 1.18
C GLY A 202 16.33 -6.34 1.94
N PRO A 203 17.58 -5.92 1.63
CA PRO A 203 18.28 -4.91 2.41
C PRO A 203 17.60 -3.55 2.53
N GLN A 204 16.70 -3.21 1.60
CA GLN A 204 15.96 -1.94 1.55
C GLN A 204 14.50 -2.06 2.05
N ASP A 205 14.09 -3.24 2.51
CA ASP A 205 12.77 -3.49 3.07
C ASP A 205 12.85 -3.54 4.59
N LEU A 206 12.22 -2.59 5.27
CA LEU A 206 12.24 -2.48 6.73
C LEU A 206 11.38 -3.54 7.43
N PHE A 207 10.56 -4.30 6.69
CA PHE A 207 9.93 -5.49 7.25
C PHE A 207 10.93 -6.54 7.74
N ARG A 208 12.16 -6.56 7.19
CA ARG A 208 13.24 -7.49 7.60
C ARG A 208 13.62 -7.43 9.08
N TYR A 209 13.28 -6.35 9.78
CA TYR A 209 13.59 -6.19 11.20
C TYR A 209 12.48 -6.74 12.12
N ARG A 210 11.33 -7.12 11.57
CA ARG A 210 10.24 -7.69 12.34
C ARG A 210 10.59 -9.12 12.77
N PRO A 211 10.24 -9.52 14.01
CA PRO A 211 10.37 -10.90 14.43
C PRO A 211 9.32 -11.77 13.74
N ASP A 212 9.59 -13.07 13.60
CA ASP A 212 8.67 -14.06 13.00
C ASP A 212 7.29 -14.06 13.69
N SER A 213 7.26 -13.84 15.01
CA SER A 213 6.02 -13.74 15.80
C SER A 213 5.14 -12.54 15.46
N ALA A 214 5.69 -11.59 14.69
CA ALA A 214 5.00 -10.40 14.21
C ALA A 214 5.23 -10.21 12.71
N ALA A 215 5.55 -11.26 11.94
CA ALA A 215 5.68 -11.17 10.50
C ALA A 215 4.35 -10.71 9.87
N VAL A 216 4.45 -9.94 8.78
CA VAL A 216 3.31 -9.56 7.95
C VAL A 216 3.48 -10.25 6.61
N GLN A 217 2.42 -10.88 6.12
CA GLN A 217 2.43 -11.49 4.81
C GLN A 217 2.27 -10.39 3.75
N THR A 218 3.23 -10.30 2.82
CA THR A 218 3.13 -9.37 1.69
C THR A 218 3.10 -10.10 0.35
N LEU A 219 3.76 -11.25 0.26
CA LEU A 219 3.85 -12.06 -0.94
C LEU A 219 2.58 -12.89 -1.17
N MET A 220 1.88 -12.55 -2.26
CA MET A 220 0.63 -13.20 -2.67
C MET A 220 0.64 -13.49 -4.16
N CYS A 221 -0.20 -14.43 -4.58
CA CYS A 221 -0.44 -14.76 -5.98
C CYS A 221 -1.86 -14.40 -6.39
N TYR A 222 -1.97 -13.86 -7.61
CA TYR A 222 -3.24 -13.46 -8.23
C TYR A 222 -3.41 -14.18 -9.56
N LEU A 223 -4.58 -14.77 -9.76
CA LEU A 223 -4.90 -15.57 -10.93
C LEU A 223 -6.16 -15.02 -11.60
N GLY A 224 -6.11 -14.85 -12.91
CA GLY A 224 -7.29 -14.40 -13.63
C GLY A 224 -7.16 -14.52 -15.13
N ILE A 225 -8.31 -14.72 -15.77
CA ILE A 225 -8.51 -14.68 -17.22
C ILE A 225 -8.94 -13.26 -17.64
N GLY A 226 -8.93 -12.96 -18.94
CA GLY A 226 -9.40 -11.68 -19.48
C GLY A 226 -10.72 -11.19 -18.87
N ASP A 227 -10.81 -9.87 -18.74
CA ASP A 227 -11.92 -9.11 -18.13
C ASP A 227 -12.06 -9.23 -16.61
N THR A 228 -11.29 -10.10 -15.94
CA THR A 228 -11.14 -10.02 -14.46
C THR A 228 -10.28 -8.82 -14.07
N PHE A 229 -10.51 -8.25 -12.88
CA PHE A 229 -9.84 -7.01 -12.47
C PHE A 229 -9.60 -6.91 -10.96
N THR A 230 -8.62 -6.09 -10.59
CA THR A 230 -8.51 -5.49 -9.26
C THR A 230 -8.97 -4.02 -9.37
N PRO A 231 -9.95 -3.57 -8.56
CA PRO A 231 -10.46 -2.20 -8.57
C PRO A 231 -9.39 -1.14 -8.30
N CYS A 232 -9.73 0.13 -8.49
CA CYS A 232 -8.79 1.21 -8.22
C CYS A 232 -8.49 1.32 -6.72
N HIS A 233 -7.21 1.28 -6.34
CA HIS A 233 -6.75 1.31 -4.95
C HIS A 233 -5.33 1.88 -4.84
N LYS A 234 -4.84 2.01 -3.60
CA LYS A 234 -3.43 2.26 -3.28
C LYS A 234 -2.89 1.06 -2.52
N ASP A 235 -1.61 0.72 -2.72
CA ASP A 235 -0.92 -0.26 -1.90
C ASP A 235 -0.96 0.13 -0.41
N LEU A 236 -0.99 -0.90 0.44
CA LEU A 236 -1.24 -0.74 1.87
C LEU A 236 -0.14 0.07 2.55
N CYS A 237 -0.54 1.01 3.41
CA CYS A 237 0.37 1.79 4.26
C CYS A 237 1.50 2.46 3.46
N ALA A 238 1.21 2.95 2.25
CA ALA A 238 2.20 3.57 1.37
C ALA A 238 3.45 2.70 1.12
N SER A 239 3.30 1.37 1.16
CA SER A 239 4.35 0.47 0.69
C SER A 239 4.65 0.71 -0.80
N SER A 240 5.83 0.29 -1.23
CA SER A 240 6.10 0.14 -2.66
C SER A 240 5.71 -1.27 -3.07
N GLY A 241 4.79 -1.39 -4.03
CA GLY A 241 4.37 -2.66 -4.61
C GLY A 241 5.30 -3.16 -5.72
N GLN A 242 5.40 -4.47 -5.83
CA GLN A 242 6.08 -5.18 -6.90
C GLN A 242 5.12 -6.23 -7.45
N ASN A 243 4.99 -6.31 -8.78
CA ASN A 243 4.11 -7.28 -9.43
C ASN A 243 4.82 -7.94 -10.62
N LEU A 244 5.16 -9.21 -10.49
CA LEU A 244 5.82 -10.02 -11.51
C LEU A 244 4.80 -10.88 -12.24
N MET A 245 4.72 -10.76 -13.57
CA MET A 245 3.93 -11.67 -14.39
C MET A 245 4.69 -13.00 -14.56
N CYS A 246 4.36 -13.99 -13.72
CA CYS A 246 5.07 -15.27 -13.67
C CYS A 246 4.62 -16.24 -14.77
N TYR A 247 3.32 -16.22 -15.11
CA TYR A 247 2.75 -17.12 -16.11
C TYR A 247 1.67 -16.44 -16.93
N THR A 248 1.59 -16.82 -18.21
CA THR A 248 0.54 -16.42 -19.15
C THR A 248 0.16 -17.61 -20.04
N GLU A 249 -1.13 -17.81 -20.30
CA GLU A 249 -1.67 -18.78 -21.27
C GLU A 249 -2.45 -18.00 -22.35
N ASP A 250 -2.46 -18.49 -23.59
CA ASP A 250 -3.26 -17.96 -24.70
C ASP A 250 -3.24 -16.42 -24.88
N GLY A 251 -2.04 -15.84 -24.83
CA GLY A 251 -1.84 -14.40 -24.99
C GLY A 251 -2.30 -13.56 -23.80
N GLY A 252 -2.41 -14.17 -22.61
CA GLY A 252 -2.71 -13.49 -21.35
C GLY A 252 -1.79 -12.30 -21.09
N ALA A 253 -2.38 -11.18 -20.67
CA ALA A 253 -1.69 -9.96 -20.27
C ALA A 253 -2.50 -9.22 -19.19
N SER A 254 -1.96 -8.13 -18.66
CA SER A 254 -2.73 -7.20 -17.81
C SER A 254 -2.51 -5.76 -18.22
N PHE A 255 -3.59 -4.97 -18.21
CA PHE A 255 -3.53 -3.54 -18.40
C PHE A 255 -3.62 -2.83 -17.06
N TRP A 256 -2.67 -1.93 -16.80
CA TRP A 256 -2.66 -1.11 -15.60
C TRP A 256 -2.98 0.34 -15.94
N PHE A 257 -3.75 0.97 -15.06
CA PHE A 257 -4.05 2.39 -15.07
C PHE A 257 -3.54 2.95 -13.77
N MET A 258 -2.51 3.80 -13.82
CA MET A 258 -1.76 4.21 -12.63
C MET A 258 -1.60 5.72 -12.58
N THR A 259 -1.40 6.25 -11.38
CA THR A 259 -1.09 7.65 -11.16
C THR A 259 0.34 7.81 -10.69
N LYS A 260 0.87 9.04 -10.75
CA LYS A 260 2.05 9.38 -9.97
C LYS A 260 1.68 9.38 -8.48
N GLY A 261 2.54 8.87 -7.59
CA GLY A 261 2.28 8.82 -6.15
C GLY A 261 1.96 10.19 -5.53
N SER A 262 2.57 11.26 -6.04
CA SER A 262 2.27 12.64 -5.62
C SER A 262 0.85 13.12 -5.98
N SER A 263 0.17 12.44 -6.90
CA SER A 263 -1.21 12.76 -7.32
C SER A 263 -2.26 12.13 -6.40
N SER A 264 -1.86 11.36 -5.39
CA SER A 264 -2.76 10.65 -4.46
C SER A 264 -3.84 11.55 -3.82
N ALA A 265 -3.48 12.78 -3.44
CA ALA A 265 -4.45 13.73 -2.88
C ALA A 265 -5.49 14.20 -3.91
N ASP A 266 -5.08 14.40 -5.16
CA ASP A 266 -5.99 14.82 -6.23
C ASP A 266 -6.84 13.64 -6.73
N ALA A 267 -6.28 12.43 -6.73
CA ALA A 267 -7.01 11.19 -6.95
C ALA A 267 -8.10 10.99 -5.90
N ALA A 268 -7.79 11.13 -4.61
CA ALA A 268 -8.79 11.02 -3.54
C ALA A 268 -9.94 12.05 -3.72
N LYS A 269 -9.60 13.33 -3.97
CA LYS A 269 -10.62 14.37 -4.24
C LYS A 269 -11.45 14.05 -5.48
N TYR A 270 -10.84 13.51 -6.53
CA TYR A 270 -11.54 13.13 -7.74
C TYR A 270 -12.52 11.99 -7.46
N PHE A 271 -12.12 10.94 -6.74
CA PHE A 271 -13.01 9.87 -6.30
C PHE A 271 -14.17 10.40 -5.44
N HIS A 272 -13.92 11.34 -4.53
CA HIS A 272 -14.99 12.00 -3.78
C HIS A 272 -15.97 12.75 -4.69
N SER A 273 -15.49 13.40 -5.76
CA SER A 273 -16.36 14.05 -6.75
C SER A 273 -17.22 13.05 -7.54
N LEU A 274 -16.78 11.80 -7.63
CA LEU A 274 -17.55 10.68 -8.19
C LEU A 274 -18.48 10.01 -7.15
N GLY A 275 -18.53 10.52 -5.92
CA GLY A 275 -19.31 9.92 -4.82
C GLY A 275 -18.74 8.57 -4.36
N ARG A 276 -17.42 8.41 -4.43
CA ARG A 276 -16.67 7.20 -4.04
C ARG A 276 -15.57 7.54 -3.03
N GLU A 277 -15.24 6.58 -2.18
CA GLU A 277 -14.04 6.64 -1.33
C GLU A 277 -12.98 5.72 -1.94
N LEU A 278 -11.82 6.29 -2.28
CA LEU A 278 -10.74 5.56 -2.94
C LEU A 278 -10.21 4.42 -2.05
N ASP A 279 -10.09 4.70 -0.75
CA ASP A 279 -9.54 3.76 0.23
C ASP A 279 -10.48 2.60 0.61
N HIS A 280 -11.69 2.53 0.02
CA HIS A 280 -12.61 1.39 0.17
C HIS A 280 -12.48 0.34 -0.94
N GLU A 281 -11.70 0.60 -1.99
CA GLU A 281 -11.37 -0.35 -3.06
C GLU A 281 -12.61 -0.99 -3.74
N ASN A 282 -13.73 -0.26 -3.77
CA ASN A 282 -15.03 -0.76 -4.20
C ASN A 282 -15.54 -0.12 -5.51
N HIS A 283 -14.68 0.63 -6.20
CA HIS A 283 -15.02 1.29 -7.46
C HIS A 283 -14.04 0.87 -8.56
N VAL A 284 -14.58 0.30 -9.63
CA VAL A 284 -13.85 0.09 -10.88
C VAL A 284 -13.99 1.36 -11.69
N ILE A 285 -12.92 2.15 -11.75
CA ILE A 285 -12.94 3.42 -12.46
C ILE A 285 -13.00 3.18 -13.98
N THR A 286 -13.85 3.93 -14.67
CA THR A 286 -14.07 3.79 -16.10
C THR A 286 -12.97 4.48 -16.93
N LEU A 287 -12.82 4.09 -18.20
CA LEU A 287 -11.94 4.80 -19.14
C LEU A 287 -12.35 6.27 -19.30
N GLU A 288 -13.65 6.57 -19.28
CA GLU A 288 -14.15 7.94 -19.39
C GLU A 288 -13.84 8.75 -18.12
N GLU A 289 -14.05 8.19 -16.93
CA GLU A 289 -13.65 8.83 -15.66
C GLU A 289 -12.14 9.09 -15.64
N LEU A 290 -11.31 8.09 -15.96
CA LEU A 290 -9.85 8.28 -16.07
C LEU A 290 -9.47 9.34 -17.11
N ALA A 291 -10.18 9.41 -18.24
CA ALA A 291 -9.92 10.40 -19.27
C ALA A 291 -10.26 11.82 -18.82
N ASN A 292 -11.21 11.98 -17.90
CA ASN A 292 -11.66 13.25 -17.33
C ASN A 292 -10.97 13.59 -15.98
N ALA A 293 -10.08 12.72 -15.49
CA ALA A 293 -9.38 12.92 -14.23
C ALA A 293 -8.45 14.16 -14.29
N PRO A 294 -8.27 14.89 -13.17
CA PRO A 294 -7.44 16.10 -13.12
C PRO A 294 -5.93 15.81 -13.04
N PHE A 295 -5.52 14.57 -13.27
CA PHE A 295 -4.13 14.10 -13.21
C PHE A 295 -3.86 13.14 -14.36
N GLN A 296 -2.58 13.04 -14.74
CA GLN A 296 -2.13 12.13 -15.78
C GLN A 296 -2.26 10.66 -15.35
N VAL A 297 -2.66 9.80 -16.29
CA VAL A 297 -2.81 8.36 -16.08
C VAL A 297 -1.76 7.61 -16.90
N PHE A 298 -0.90 6.87 -16.22
CA PHE A 298 0.08 5.98 -16.83
C PHE A 298 -0.59 4.65 -17.22
N ILE A 299 -0.42 4.24 -18.47
CA ILE A 299 -0.95 3.00 -19.03
C ILE A 299 0.18 2.01 -19.22
N ILE A 300 -0.01 0.79 -18.74
CA ILE A 300 0.92 -0.33 -18.91
C ILE A 300 0.18 -1.49 -19.54
N GLU A 301 0.78 -2.12 -20.54
CA GLU A 301 0.49 -3.51 -20.90
C GLU A 301 1.59 -4.39 -20.29
N GLN A 302 1.24 -5.20 -19.30
CA GLN A 302 2.14 -6.11 -18.59
C GLN A 302 2.06 -7.49 -19.24
N LYS A 303 3.21 -8.01 -19.68
CA LYS A 303 3.39 -9.31 -20.34
C LYS A 303 4.24 -10.24 -19.47
N LEU A 304 4.38 -11.50 -19.90
CA LEU A 304 5.21 -12.50 -19.21
C LEU A 304 6.59 -11.94 -18.85
N GLY A 305 7.02 -12.16 -17.61
CA GLY A 305 8.30 -11.71 -17.07
C GLY A 305 8.48 -10.20 -16.94
N ASP A 306 7.44 -9.39 -17.16
CA ASP A 306 7.45 -7.99 -16.77
C ASP A 306 7.26 -7.87 -15.26
N LEU A 307 8.12 -7.09 -14.62
CA LEU A 307 7.99 -6.63 -13.25
C LEU A 307 7.48 -5.18 -13.25
N VAL A 308 6.24 -4.98 -12.84
CA VAL A 308 5.67 -3.66 -12.60
C VAL A 308 6.07 -3.20 -11.20
N LEU A 309 6.69 -2.03 -11.11
CA LEU A 309 7.00 -1.36 -9.85
C LEU A 309 5.96 -0.28 -9.60
N VAL A 310 5.26 -0.41 -8.47
CA VAL A 310 4.20 0.50 -8.02
C VAL A 310 4.80 1.45 -6.98
N PRO A 311 4.82 2.76 -7.25
CA PRO A 311 5.41 3.70 -6.30
C PRO A 311 4.46 3.95 -5.12
N PRO A 312 4.99 4.31 -3.94
CA PRO A 312 4.18 4.66 -2.78
C PRO A 312 3.04 5.64 -3.11
N ARG A 313 1.84 5.31 -2.66
CA ARG A 313 0.59 6.08 -2.85
C ARG A 313 0.12 6.23 -4.30
N SER A 314 0.71 5.54 -5.27
CA SER A 314 0.14 5.45 -6.61
C SER A 314 -1.23 4.77 -6.54
N CYS A 315 -2.25 5.52 -6.94
CA CYS A 315 -3.58 4.97 -7.16
C CYS A 315 -3.53 4.18 -8.47
N HIS A 316 -3.98 2.93 -8.46
CA HIS A 316 -3.89 2.06 -9.61
C HIS A 316 -5.03 1.03 -9.71
N GLN A 317 -5.34 0.64 -10.95
CA GLN A 317 -6.33 -0.39 -11.30
C GLN A 317 -5.72 -1.35 -12.31
N VAL A 318 -6.04 -2.64 -12.20
CA VAL A 318 -5.50 -3.70 -13.06
C VAL A 318 -6.63 -4.49 -13.70
N VAL A 319 -6.58 -4.69 -15.01
CA VAL A 319 -7.56 -5.50 -15.75
C VAL A 319 -6.82 -6.54 -16.59
N ASN A 320 -7.18 -7.80 -16.43
CA ASN A 320 -6.61 -8.89 -17.20
C ASN A 320 -7.17 -8.88 -18.63
N PHE A 321 -6.34 -9.33 -19.57
CA PHE A 321 -6.64 -9.39 -21.00
C PHE A 321 -6.27 -10.77 -21.54
N GLY A 322 -7.08 -11.32 -22.45
CA GLY A 322 -6.77 -12.57 -23.14
C GLY A 322 -6.95 -13.80 -22.24
N GLY A 323 -6.01 -14.75 -22.33
CA GLY A 323 -6.03 -15.97 -21.54
C GLY A 323 -5.64 -15.78 -20.08
N ILE A 324 -5.26 -16.87 -19.42
CA ILE A 324 -4.98 -16.90 -17.99
C ILE A 324 -3.65 -16.20 -17.69
N THR A 325 -3.60 -15.47 -16.57
CA THR A 325 -2.39 -14.87 -16.01
C THR A 325 -2.20 -15.35 -14.57
N ILE A 326 -0.94 -15.54 -14.17
CA ILE A 326 -0.56 -15.68 -12.75
C ILE A 326 0.48 -14.61 -12.46
N LYS A 327 0.18 -13.78 -11.47
CA LYS A 327 1.06 -12.71 -11.00
C LYS A 327 1.46 -12.99 -9.57
N THR A 328 2.75 -12.92 -9.29
CA THR A 328 3.27 -12.87 -7.92
C THR A 328 3.47 -11.40 -7.56
N SER A 329 2.86 -10.98 -6.46
CA SER A 329 2.91 -9.60 -5.99
C SER A 329 3.39 -9.55 -4.55
N TRP A 330 4.23 -8.58 -4.22
CA TRP A 330 4.66 -8.34 -2.84
C TRP A 330 4.81 -6.84 -2.59
N SER A 331 4.94 -6.48 -1.31
CA SER A 331 5.18 -5.11 -0.88
C SER A 331 6.50 -5.02 -0.14
N ARG A 332 7.21 -3.91 -0.35
CA ARG A 332 8.34 -3.51 0.49
C ARG A 332 8.02 -2.24 1.24
N MET A 333 8.50 -2.18 2.48
CA MET A 333 8.38 -1.00 3.30
C MET A 333 9.71 -0.24 3.37
N THR A 334 9.81 0.86 2.63
CA THR A 334 10.99 1.74 2.69
C THR A 334 10.86 2.72 3.86
N LEU A 335 11.96 3.40 4.23
CA LEU A 335 11.93 4.43 5.27
C LEU A 335 11.01 5.61 4.89
N ASP A 336 11.11 6.07 3.64
CA ASP A 336 10.20 7.08 3.10
C ASP A 336 8.74 6.58 3.15
N GLY A 337 8.51 5.29 2.83
CA GLY A 337 7.22 4.63 2.95
C GLY A 337 6.65 4.69 4.37
N LEU A 338 7.42 4.34 5.39
CA LEU A 338 7.00 4.43 6.81
C LEU A 338 6.64 5.86 7.22
N SER A 339 7.47 6.83 6.84
CA SER A 339 7.24 8.24 7.13
C SER A 339 5.91 8.71 6.53
N VAL A 340 5.71 8.40 5.24
CA VAL A 340 4.48 8.73 4.51
C VAL A 340 3.27 8.00 5.10
N ALA A 341 3.41 6.72 5.43
CA ALA A 341 2.34 5.93 6.04
C ALA A 341 1.87 6.55 7.34
N TYR A 342 2.82 6.84 8.24
CA TYR A 342 2.56 7.38 9.56
C TYR A 342 1.82 8.74 9.50
N PHE A 343 2.31 9.67 8.69
CA PHE A 343 1.75 11.03 8.63
C PHE A 343 0.53 11.18 7.72
N HIS A 344 0.38 10.34 6.69
CA HIS A 344 -0.63 10.55 5.65
C HIS A 344 -1.64 9.42 5.52
N GLU A 345 -1.23 8.15 5.60
CA GLU A 345 -2.14 7.02 5.39
C GLU A 345 -2.85 6.60 6.68
N LEU A 346 -2.16 6.47 7.82
CA LEU A 346 -2.80 6.07 9.08
C LEU A 346 -3.96 6.99 9.51
N PRO A 347 -3.86 8.33 9.38
CA PRO A 347 -4.99 9.21 9.69
C PRO A 347 -6.19 9.00 8.76
N ILE A 348 -5.96 8.64 7.49
CA ILE A 348 -7.03 8.31 6.54
C ILE A 348 -7.66 6.98 6.94
N TYR A 349 -6.84 5.95 7.17
CA TYR A 349 -7.27 4.59 7.53
C TYR A 349 -8.19 4.63 8.76
N ARG A 350 -7.81 5.39 9.79
CA ARG A 350 -8.64 5.58 10.99
C ARG A 350 -10.01 6.19 10.67
N ARG A 351 -10.09 7.16 9.75
CA ARG A 351 -11.33 7.86 9.41
C ARG A 351 -12.25 7.01 8.54
N VAL A 352 -11.69 6.25 7.61
CA VAL A 352 -12.46 5.43 6.66
C VAL A 352 -12.61 3.98 7.11
N CYS A 353 -12.08 3.63 8.29
CA CYS A 353 -12.05 2.29 8.88
C CYS A 353 -11.37 1.26 7.97
N ARG A 354 -10.27 1.64 7.32
CA ARG A 354 -9.42 0.70 6.55
C ARG A 354 -8.46 -0.01 7.51
N PRO A 355 -8.41 -1.35 7.54
CA PRO A 355 -7.49 -2.10 8.40
C PRO A 355 -6.01 -1.76 8.17
N GLU A 356 -5.24 -1.64 9.25
CA GLU A 356 -3.81 -1.37 9.23
C GLU A 356 -2.99 -2.68 9.25
N ILE A 357 -2.93 -3.35 8.10
CA ILE A 357 -2.28 -4.67 7.98
C ILE A 357 -0.79 -4.62 8.31
N TYR A 358 -0.07 -3.56 7.90
CA TYR A 358 1.39 -3.50 8.01
C TYR A 358 1.91 -2.93 9.33
N ARG A 359 1.05 -2.58 10.29
CA ARG A 359 1.41 -2.21 11.67
C ARG A 359 2.60 -1.24 11.70
N VAL A 360 2.39 -0.03 11.18
CA VAL A 360 3.44 0.93 10.81
C VAL A 360 4.26 1.35 12.03
N LYS A 361 3.60 1.63 13.16
CA LYS A 361 4.27 2.04 14.40
C LYS A 361 5.17 0.93 14.95
N ASP A 362 4.69 -0.31 14.92
CA ASP A 362 5.45 -1.50 15.34
C ASP A 362 6.64 -1.77 14.39
N THR A 363 6.44 -1.58 13.08
CA THR A 363 7.52 -1.68 12.08
C THR A 363 8.61 -0.63 12.32
N ILE A 364 8.25 0.63 12.59
CA ILE A 364 9.21 1.70 12.95
C ILE A 364 10.00 1.31 14.20
N HIS A 365 9.31 0.80 15.23
CA HIS A 365 9.94 0.35 16.47
C HIS A 365 10.97 -0.76 16.26
N HIS A 366 10.63 -1.79 15.48
CA HIS A 366 11.54 -2.90 15.18
C HIS A 366 12.68 -2.49 14.24
N ALA A 367 12.41 -1.65 13.24
CA ALA A 367 13.45 -1.08 12.38
C ALA A 367 14.47 -0.27 13.18
N LEU A 368 14.01 0.57 14.13
CA LEU A 368 14.89 1.33 15.01
C LEU A 368 15.78 0.40 15.85
N LEU A 369 15.20 -0.64 16.47
CA LEU A 369 15.92 -1.64 17.25
C LEU A 369 16.96 -2.39 16.42
N GLY A 370 16.58 -2.84 15.24
CA GLY A 370 17.42 -3.61 14.32
C GLY A 370 18.60 -2.79 13.82
N GLN A 371 18.34 -1.60 13.27
CA GLN A 371 19.39 -0.71 12.78
C GLN A 371 20.33 -0.24 13.91
N THR A 372 19.80 0.02 15.11
CA THR A 372 20.62 0.35 16.28
C THR A 372 21.62 -0.77 16.58
N LYS A 373 21.17 -2.04 16.55
CA LYS A 373 22.06 -3.19 16.78
C LYS A 373 23.12 -3.30 15.68
N GLU A 374 22.74 -3.19 14.41
CA GLU A 374 23.67 -3.27 13.27
C GLU A 374 24.74 -2.17 13.32
N ILE A 375 24.35 -0.93 13.65
CA ILE A 375 25.28 0.20 13.81
C ILE A 375 26.22 -0.07 14.98
N CYS A 376 25.69 -0.44 16.15
CA CYS A 376 26.50 -0.76 17.34
C CYS A 376 27.53 -1.86 17.07
N SER A 377 27.15 -2.92 16.36
CA SER A 377 28.05 -4.01 15.97
C SER A 377 29.11 -3.58 14.95
N SER A 378 28.88 -2.49 14.22
CA SER A 378 29.78 -1.96 13.19
C SER A 378 30.68 -0.82 13.68
N LEU A 379 30.49 -0.35 14.92
CA LEU A 379 31.31 0.68 15.57
C LEU A 379 32.76 0.18 15.72
N GLY A 380 33.60 0.47 14.72
CA GLY A 380 34.99 0.01 14.62
C GLY A 380 35.45 -0.27 13.18
N CYS A 381 34.52 -0.53 12.27
CA CYS A 381 34.79 -0.72 10.84
C CYS A 381 34.69 0.62 10.08
N LYS A 382 35.68 0.95 9.24
CA LYS A 382 35.79 2.27 8.58
C LYS A 382 34.81 2.49 7.41
N ASP A 383 34.17 1.43 6.91
CA ASP A 383 33.35 1.49 5.68
C ASP A 383 31.84 1.65 5.91
N SER A 384 31.23 2.41 5.00
CA SER A 384 29.79 2.56 4.66
C SER A 384 28.73 2.78 5.77
N THR A 385 29.09 3.37 6.91
CA THR A 385 28.18 3.59 8.05
C THR A 385 27.39 4.91 8.01
N SER A 386 27.73 5.88 7.15
CA SER A 386 27.12 7.21 7.22
C SER A 386 25.68 7.27 6.71
N VAL A 387 25.34 6.45 5.71
CA VAL A 387 23.97 6.36 5.17
C VAL A 387 23.04 5.70 6.20
N ALA A 388 23.46 4.56 6.75
CA ALA A 388 22.72 3.84 7.80
C ALA A 388 22.47 4.72 9.04
N VAL A 389 23.45 5.53 9.45
CA VAL A 389 23.26 6.47 10.57
C VAL A 389 22.29 7.60 10.21
N GLY A 390 22.28 8.06 8.96
CA GLY A 390 21.28 8.99 8.47
C GLY A 390 19.86 8.41 8.53
N GLU A 391 19.70 7.16 8.09
CA GLU A 391 18.43 6.43 8.19
C GLU A 391 18.00 6.20 9.65
N LEU A 392 18.93 5.84 10.53
CA LEU A 392 18.65 5.66 11.96
C LEU A 392 18.17 6.96 12.62
N LYS A 393 18.71 8.12 12.21
CA LYS A 393 18.24 9.44 12.69
C LYS A 393 16.79 9.69 12.29
N GLU A 394 16.40 9.34 11.07
CA GLU A 394 15.03 9.51 10.59
C GLU A 394 14.08 8.51 11.26
N LEU A 395 14.49 7.26 11.46
CA LEU A 395 13.74 6.31 12.30
C LEU A 395 13.57 6.82 13.73
N LEU A 396 14.62 7.38 14.33
CA LEU A 396 14.55 7.95 15.68
C LEU A 396 13.56 9.12 15.73
N PHE A 397 13.52 9.97 14.71
CA PHE A 397 12.53 11.04 14.60
C PHE A 397 11.10 10.50 14.52
N LEU A 398 10.84 9.51 13.66
CA LEU A 398 9.52 8.88 13.56
C LEU A 398 9.13 8.22 14.89
N TYR A 399 10.07 7.55 15.54
CA TYR A 399 9.84 6.95 16.84
C TYR A 399 9.55 7.99 17.93
N ASP A 400 10.26 9.13 17.94
CA ASP A 400 9.97 10.25 18.85
C ASP A 400 8.54 10.79 18.65
N CYS A 401 8.05 10.84 17.40
CA CYS A 401 6.66 11.20 17.11
C CYS A 401 5.68 10.19 17.72
N ILE A 402 5.96 8.88 17.57
CA ILE A 402 5.14 7.81 18.16
C ILE A 402 5.12 7.94 19.68
N LEU A 403 6.28 8.14 20.33
CA LEU A 403 6.34 8.30 21.78
C LEU A 403 5.54 9.52 22.24
N ALA A 404 5.61 10.63 21.51
CA ALA A 404 4.84 11.83 21.83
C ALA A 404 3.33 11.61 21.67
N GLU A 405 2.90 10.91 20.61
CA GLU A 405 1.49 10.58 20.37
C GLU A 405 0.93 9.63 21.43
N GLU A 406 1.73 8.66 21.86
CA GLU A 406 1.31 7.60 22.78
C GLU A 406 1.55 7.98 24.26
N PHE A 407 2.15 9.13 24.57
CA PHE A 407 2.49 9.50 25.94
C PHE A 407 1.26 9.86 26.79
N SER A 408 1.30 9.43 28.06
CA SER A 408 0.40 9.91 29.10
C SER A 408 1.16 10.20 30.37
N ALA A 409 0.93 11.35 31.02
CA ALA A 409 1.55 11.67 32.30
C ALA A 409 1.25 10.62 33.40
N GLY A 410 0.10 9.92 33.28
CA GLY A 410 -0.30 8.84 34.18
C GLY A 410 0.22 7.44 33.79
N HIS A 411 1.12 7.33 32.79
CA HIS A 411 1.58 6.04 32.26
C HIS A 411 2.11 5.09 33.36
N GLY A 412 2.75 5.63 34.41
CA GLY A 412 3.30 4.83 35.50
C GLY A 412 2.25 4.15 36.40
N THR A 413 1.01 4.65 36.40
CA THR A 413 -0.11 4.12 37.21
C THR A 413 -1.13 3.34 36.38
N MET A 414 -1.01 3.36 35.05
CA MET A 414 -1.92 2.64 34.15
C MET A 414 -1.68 1.13 34.21
N HIS A 415 -2.72 0.36 33.91
CA HIS A 415 -2.59 -1.08 33.73
C HIS A 415 -1.72 -1.38 32.51
N HIS A 416 -0.84 -2.37 32.61
CA HIS A 416 0.05 -2.81 31.54
C HIS A 416 -0.31 -4.25 31.17
N ILE A 417 -0.48 -4.56 29.87
CA ILE A 417 -0.76 -5.93 29.42
C ILE A 417 0.49 -6.82 29.60
N LEU A 418 1.64 -6.42 29.07
CA LEU A 418 2.84 -7.26 29.04
C LEU A 418 3.64 -7.30 30.36
N SER A 419 3.20 -6.61 31.43
CA SER A 419 3.94 -6.61 32.71
C SER A 419 3.73 -7.87 33.56
N GLN A 420 2.87 -8.82 33.14
CA GLN A 420 2.49 -9.98 33.94
C GLN A 420 3.22 -11.28 33.57
N SER A 421 3.85 -11.36 32.39
CA SER A 421 4.63 -12.51 31.95
C SER A 421 6.10 -12.09 31.82
N GLY A 422 6.97 -12.54 32.72
CA GLY A 422 8.42 -12.25 32.71
C GLY A 422 9.19 -12.70 31.46
N ASN A 423 8.48 -13.15 30.42
CA ASN A 423 8.95 -13.34 29.06
C ASN A 423 8.22 -12.32 28.18
N VAL A 424 8.97 -11.36 27.62
CA VAL A 424 8.49 -10.47 26.57
C VAL A 424 8.38 -11.31 25.30
N SER A 425 7.32 -12.09 25.17
CA SER A 425 6.91 -12.54 23.84
C SER A 425 6.28 -11.33 23.15
N ASP A 426 7.09 -10.61 22.37
CA ASP A 426 6.59 -9.73 21.31
C ASP A 426 5.65 -10.57 20.44
N GLY A 427 4.34 -10.31 20.48
CA GLY A 427 3.43 -11.12 19.66
C GLY A 427 1.93 -10.90 19.83
N ALA A 428 1.46 -10.26 20.90
CA ALA A 428 0.03 -9.96 20.99
C ALA A 428 -0.27 -8.74 20.10
N HIS A 429 -0.74 -8.99 18.87
CA HIS A 429 -1.31 -7.96 18.01
C HIS A 429 -2.63 -7.47 18.63
N LEU A 430 -2.71 -6.17 18.86
CA LEU A 430 -3.91 -5.51 19.36
C LEU A 430 -4.46 -4.63 18.26
N GLU A 431 -5.75 -4.81 17.97
CA GLU A 431 -6.47 -4.05 16.96
C GLU A 431 -7.56 -3.20 17.61
N CYS A 432 -7.79 -2.00 17.10
CA CYS A 432 -8.94 -1.19 17.47
C CYS A 432 -10.23 -1.77 16.89
N ASP A 433 -11.18 -2.17 17.74
CA ASP A 433 -12.48 -2.73 17.33
C ASP A 433 -13.36 -1.77 16.51
N PHE A 434 -12.99 -0.48 16.41
CA PHE A 434 -13.74 0.50 15.63
C PHE A 434 -13.13 0.81 14.26
N CYS A 435 -11.82 1.06 14.20
CA CYS A 435 -11.16 1.50 12.98
C CYS A 435 -10.22 0.47 12.37
N HIS A 436 -10.02 -0.68 13.02
CA HIS A 436 -9.09 -1.73 12.60
C HIS A 436 -7.63 -1.28 12.49
N GLY A 437 -7.27 -0.22 13.22
CA GLY A 437 -5.88 0.27 13.32
C GLY A 437 -5.09 -0.52 14.37
N ASP A 438 -3.78 -0.66 14.15
CA ASP A 438 -2.89 -1.33 15.09
C ASP A 438 -2.75 -0.48 16.37
N ILE A 439 -2.85 -1.14 17.51
CA ILE A 439 -2.64 -0.53 18.82
C ILE A 439 -1.21 -0.81 19.25
N PHE A 440 -0.34 0.17 19.05
CA PHE A 440 1.07 0.06 19.41
C PHE A 440 1.33 0.13 20.92
N GLN A 441 0.70 1.09 21.62
CA GLN A 441 1.03 1.35 23.03
C GLN A 441 -0.18 1.79 23.89
N SER A 442 -0.81 2.92 23.59
CA SER A 442 -1.85 3.54 24.44
C SER A 442 -3.24 3.34 23.85
N PHE A 443 -4.15 2.79 24.64
CA PHE A 443 -5.52 2.53 24.21
C PHE A 443 -6.49 2.51 25.38
N PHE A 444 -7.76 2.28 25.07
CA PHE A 444 -8.83 2.16 26.04
C PHE A 444 -9.49 0.79 25.91
N ASP A 445 -9.64 0.07 27.02
CA ASP A 445 -10.40 -1.19 27.05
C ASP A 445 -11.71 -1.05 27.86
N CYS A 446 -12.65 -1.95 27.62
CA CYS A 446 -13.86 -2.07 28.42
C CYS A 446 -14.21 -3.55 28.65
N SER A 447 -14.01 -4.05 29.87
CA SER A 447 -14.33 -5.43 30.23
C SER A 447 -15.84 -5.74 30.30
N GLN A 448 -16.69 -4.72 30.38
CA GLN A 448 -18.15 -4.87 30.42
C GLN A 448 -18.78 -5.03 29.04
N CYS A 449 -18.07 -4.60 27.99
CA CYS A 449 -18.52 -4.71 26.61
C CYS A 449 -17.54 -5.64 25.92
N THR A 450 -17.99 -6.83 25.57
CA THR A 450 -17.13 -7.82 24.94
C THR A 450 -17.41 -7.91 23.45
N ASN A 451 -16.34 -8.10 22.68
CA ASN A 451 -16.37 -8.56 21.30
C ASN A 451 -15.89 -10.03 21.32
N ASP A 452 -16.78 -10.98 21.05
CA ASP A 452 -16.48 -12.41 21.08
C ASP A 452 -15.72 -12.89 22.34
N GLN A 453 -16.23 -12.49 23.51
CA GLN A 453 -15.69 -12.80 24.84
C GLN A 453 -14.39 -12.04 25.22
N ASN A 454 -13.79 -11.28 24.30
CA ASN A 454 -12.66 -10.40 24.58
C ASN A 454 -13.12 -8.99 24.96
N PRO A 455 -12.37 -8.23 25.79
CA PRO A 455 -12.69 -6.83 26.07
C PRO A 455 -12.70 -5.98 24.80
N LEU A 456 -13.64 -5.03 24.69
CA LEU A 456 -13.64 -4.06 23.60
C LEU A 456 -12.43 -3.11 23.73
N LEU A 457 -11.65 -2.98 22.67
CA LEU A 457 -10.45 -2.16 22.53
C LEU A 457 -10.69 -0.99 21.58
N ILE A 458 -10.39 0.23 22.01
CA ILE A 458 -10.45 1.45 21.19
C ILE A 458 -9.11 2.17 21.25
N CYS A 459 -8.51 2.44 20.09
CA CYS A 459 -7.26 3.20 20.02
C CYS A 459 -7.44 4.64 20.53
N SER A 460 -6.36 5.25 21.00
CA SER A 460 -6.38 6.61 21.55
C SER A 460 -6.95 7.64 20.57
N GLY A 461 -6.64 7.54 19.28
CA GLY A 461 -7.17 8.44 18.25
C GLY A 461 -8.70 8.37 18.12
N CYS A 462 -9.27 7.16 18.06
CA CYS A 462 -10.72 6.98 18.02
C CYS A 462 -11.40 7.50 19.29
N PHE A 463 -10.80 7.24 20.45
CA PHE A 463 -11.34 7.67 21.73
C PHE A 463 -11.42 9.21 21.85
N VAL A 464 -10.36 9.91 21.43
CA VAL A 464 -10.31 11.39 21.42
C VAL A 464 -11.34 11.99 20.47
N GLU A 465 -11.64 11.32 19.36
CA GLU A 465 -12.72 11.70 18.44
C GLU A 465 -14.13 11.35 18.97
N GLY A 466 -14.23 10.83 20.21
CA GLY A 466 -15.48 10.55 20.90
C GLY A 466 -16.02 9.14 20.68
N ARG A 467 -15.28 8.25 20.00
CA ARG A 467 -15.65 6.84 19.83
C ARG A 467 -15.44 6.11 21.16
N ARG A 468 -16.49 5.55 21.72
CA ARG A 468 -16.46 4.81 22.98
C ARG A 468 -17.59 3.79 23.05
N CYS A 469 -17.43 2.78 23.90
CA CYS A 469 -18.50 1.84 24.19
C CYS A 469 -19.73 2.54 24.82
N ARG A 470 -20.90 1.91 24.70
CA ARG A 470 -22.18 2.46 25.19
C ARG A 470 -22.22 2.63 26.71
N CYS A 471 -21.55 1.75 27.47
CA CYS A 471 -21.55 1.84 28.94
C CYS A 471 -20.66 2.98 29.47
N LYS A 472 -19.80 3.56 28.64
CA LYS A 472 -18.88 4.67 28.98
C LYS A 472 -17.86 4.34 30.09
N SER A 473 -17.67 3.06 30.38
CA SER A 473 -16.76 2.54 31.42
C SER A 473 -15.36 2.22 30.89
N MET A 474 -14.97 2.80 29.76
CA MET A 474 -13.66 2.54 29.18
C MET A 474 -12.55 3.07 30.08
N ARG A 475 -11.49 2.29 30.30
CA ARG A 475 -10.33 2.69 31.11
C ARG A 475 -9.08 2.80 30.22
N PRO A 476 -8.16 3.73 30.51
CA PRO A 476 -6.90 3.83 29.77
C PRO A 476 -5.96 2.68 30.16
N VAL A 477 -5.28 2.13 29.17
CA VAL A 477 -4.37 0.99 29.30
C VAL A 477 -3.09 1.28 28.49
N GLN A 478 -1.97 0.73 28.97
CA GLN A 478 -0.71 0.67 28.26
C GLN A 478 -0.45 -0.78 27.81
N TYR A 479 0.08 -0.96 26.62
CA TYR A 479 0.51 -2.29 26.18
C TYR A 479 1.80 -2.72 26.90
N ARG A 480 2.83 -1.86 26.84
CA ARG A 480 4.17 -2.09 27.41
C ARG A 480 4.49 -1.09 28.51
N ASN A 481 5.54 -1.34 29.31
CA ASN A 481 6.05 -0.30 30.20
C ASN A 481 6.69 0.82 29.37
N PHE A 482 6.12 2.03 29.42
CA PHE A 482 6.59 3.17 28.61
C PHE A 482 8.09 3.50 28.82
N LYS A 483 8.64 3.25 30.02
CA LYS A 483 10.08 3.45 30.28
C LYS A 483 10.98 2.54 29.44
N GLN A 484 10.50 1.37 29.04
CA GLN A 484 11.23 0.49 28.12
C GLN A 484 11.33 1.12 26.73
N LEU A 485 10.26 1.79 26.27
CA LEU A 485 10.26 2.49 24.99
C LEU A 485 11.25 3.67 24.98
N ILE A 486 11.31 4.44 26.08
CA ILE A 486 12.33 5.49 26.28
C ILE A 486 13.75 4.92 26.25
N LYS A 487 13.99 3.79 26.92
CA LYS A 487 15.32 3.15 26.90
C LYS A 487 15.77 2.78 25.48
N ILE A 488 14.84 2.31 24.64
CA ILE A 488 15.12 1.96 23.24
C ILE A 488 15.49 3.21 22.44
N ARG A 489 14.73 4.30 22.61
CA ARG A 489 15.05 5.62 22.05
C ARG A 489 16.46 6.06 22.44
N ASP A 490 16.79 6.01 23.72
CA ASP A 490 18.09 6.46 24.25
C ASP A 490 19.24 5.60 23.71
N GLN A 491 19.02 4.29 23.50
CA GLN A 491 20.01 3.40 22.89
C GLN A 491 20.31 3.78 21.44
N ALA A 492 19.28 4.08 20.65
CA ALA A 492 19.45 4.54 19.28
C ALA A 492 20.20 5.89 19.22
N GLU A 493 19.81 6.85 20.07
CA GLU A 493 20.49 8.15 20.17
C GLU A 493 21.97 7.98 20.55
N ASN A 494 22.28 7.12 21.52
CA ASN A 494 23.65 6.83 21.92
C ASN A 494 24.46 6.18 20.79
N ALA A 495 23.88 5.28 20.00
CA ALA A 495 24.55 4.69 18.85
C ALA A 495 24.93 5.74 17.79
N ILE A 496 24.03 6.70 17.52
CA ILE A 496 24.29 7.83 16.63
C ILE A 496 25.41 8.71 17.19
N ARG A 497 25.34 9.07 18.48
CA ARG A 497 26.36 9.91 19.15
C ARG A 497 27.75 9.28 19.07
N GLN A 498 27.86 8.00 19.44
CA GLN A 498 29.13 7.27 19.38
C GLN A 498 29.71 7.24 17.96
N TYR A 499 28.87 7.03 16.95
CA TYR A 499 29.31 7.08 15.58
C TYR A 499 29.90 8.44 15.19
N GLU A 500 29.21 9.54 15.49
CA GLU A 500 29.65 10.89 15.13
C GLU A 500 30.93 11.30 15.87
N GLU A 501 31.04 10.94 17.15
CA GLU A 501 32.24 11.15 17.97
C GLU A 501 33.47 10.46 17.37
N THR A 502 33.34 9.20 16.89
CA THR A 502 34.46 8.48 16.25
C THR A 502 34.96 9.15 14.97
N ARG A 503 34.18 10.04 14.37
CA ARG A 503 34.55 10.81 13.18
C ARG A 503 34.91 12.27 13.46
N GLY A 504 35.01 12.66 14.74
CA GLY A 504 35.30 14.03 15.14
C GLY A 504 34.19 15.02 14.77
N GLN A 505 32.97 14.53 14.57
CA GLN A 505 31.79 15.36 14.34
C GLN A 505 31.13 15.63 15.70
N MET A 506 30.74 16.88 15.97
CA MET A 506 29.88 17.16 17.12
C MET A 506 28.49 16.60 16.83
N PHE A 507 27.91 15.89 17.80
CA PHE A 507 26.51 15.50 17.70
C PHE A 507 25.64 16.74 17.52
N THR A 508 25.05 16.87 16.35
CA THR A 508 24.01 17.86 16.09
C THR A 508 22.68 17.12 16.12
N GLN A 509 21.90 17.39 17.17
CA GLN A 509 20.46 17.09 17.21
C GLN A 509 19.73 18.04 16.25
N GLU A 510 20.13 18.06 14.98
CA GLU A 510 19.38 18.76 13.95
C GLU A 510 18.21 17.86 13.54
N LEU A 511 17.10 18.00 14.27
CA LEU A 511 15.77 17.57 13.85
C LEU A 511 15.36 18.33 12.59
#